data_AF-A0A5N5ZT51-F1
#
_entry.id   AF-A0A5N5ZT51-F1
#
_cell.length_a   1.000
_cell.length_b   1.000
_cell.length_c   1.000
_cell.angle_alpha   90.00
_cell.angle_beta   90.00
_cell.angle_gamma   90.00
#
_symmetry.space_group_name_H-M   'P 1'
#
loop_
_entity.id
_entity.type
_entity.pdbx_description
1 polymer ?
#
loop_
_entity_poly.entity_id
_entity_poly.type
_entity_poly.pdbx_seq_one_letter_code
_entity_poly.pdbx_strand_id
1 'polypeptide(L)'
;MPTSDLYLDYDMLRATRDNIRQVADLMERPCQAMAEAEGSAMGVARLVGRMDDFGDEWEYGISQLREFAEQAAAALDEVIHAFDSIDEELAGSLEQGGSGDGGVIEA
;
A
#
# COMPACT_ATOMS: atom_id res chain seq x y z
N MET A 1 -3.08 -29.34 -14.93
CA MET A 1 -1.93 -28.43 -14.77
C MET A 1 -2.52 -27.06 -14.54
N PRO A 2 -2.54 -26.51 -13.31
CA PRO A 2 -2.90 -25.12 -13.17
C PRO A 2 -1.73 -24.31 -13.70
N THR A 3 -2.03 -23.52 -14.72
CA THR A 3 -1.22 -22.45 -15.29
C THR A 3 -0.58 -21.66 -14.15
N SER A 4 0.72 -21.36 -14.24
CA SER A 4 1.40 -20.36 -13.40
C SER A 4 0.78 -19.00 -13.70
N ASP A 5 -0.42 -18.79 -13.16
CA ASP A 5 -1.17 -17.57 -13.30
C ASP A 5 -0.64 -16.66 -12.22
N LEU A 6 -0.07 -15.56 -12.67
CA LEU A 6 0.48 -14.49 -11.88
C LEU A 6 -0.67 -13.96 -11.01
N TYR A 7 -0.81 -14.49 -9.79
CA TYR A 7 -1.80 -14.01 -8.83
C TYR A 7 -1.27 -12.71 -8.22
N LEU A 8 -1.02 -11.72 -9.10
CA LEU A 8 -0.95 -10.33 -8.72
C LEU A 8 -2.33 -10.05 -8.12
N ASP A 9 -2.38 -9.95 -6.79
CA ASP A 9 -3.62 -9.64 -6.10
C ASP A 9 -3.95 -8.17 -6.38
N TYR A 10 -4.52 -7.94 -7.57
CA TYR A 10 -4.97 -6.63 -8.02
C TYR A 10 -6.04 -6.07 -7.09
N ASP A 11 -6.74 -6.94 -6.33
CA ASP A 11 -7.69 -6.53 -5.31
C ASP A 11 -6.94 -5.99 -4.09
N MET A 12 -5.84 -6.59 -3.67
CA MET A 12 -4.96 -6.09 -2.61
C MET A 12 -4.28 -4.76 -2.97
N LEU A 13 -3.80 -4.62 -4.21
CA LEU A 13 -3.25 -3.34 -4.70
C LEU A 13 -4.32 -2.25 -4.77
N ARG A 14 -5.53 -2.59 -5.20
CA ARG A 14 -6.67 -1.66 -5.24
C ARG A 14 -7.13 -1.28 -3.84
N ALA A 15 -7.19 -2.23 -2.92
CA ALA A 15 -7.49 -1.99 -1.51
C ALA A 15 -6.46 -1.05 -0.89
N THR A 16 -5.16 -1.28 -1.14
CA THR A 16 -4.07 -0.40 -0.70
C THR A 16 -4.25 1.01 -1.24
N ARG A 17 -4.54 1.17 -2.54
CA ARG A 17 -4.82 2.48 -3.16
C ARG A 17 -6.02 3.18 -2.51
N ASP A 18 -7.12 2.47 -2.32
CA ASP A 18 -8.36 3.04 -1.80
C ASP A 18 -8.22 3.40 -0.31
N ASN A 19 -7.46 2.62 0.45
CA ASN A 19 -7.08 2.93 1.82
C ASN A 19 -6.25 4.22 1.91
N ILE A 20 -5.22 4.39 1.06
CA ILE A 20 -4.41 5.62 1.01
C ILE A 20 -5.28 6.85 0.74
N ARG A 21 -6.28 6.73 -0.15
CA ARG A 21 -7.23 7.83 -0.42
C ARG A 21 -8.11 8.14 0.78
N GLN A 22 -8.66 7.11 1.42
CA GLN A 22 -9.50 7.29 2.59
C GLN A 22 -8.76 7.96 3.76
N VAL A 23 -7.45 7.73 3.85
CA VAL A 23 -6.59 8.38 4.85
C VAL A 23 -6.37 9.85 4.56
N ALA A 24 -6.16 10.22 3.29
CA ALA A 24 -6.08 11.61 2.90
C ALA A 24 -7.36 12.36 3.32
N ASP A 25 -8.53 11.75 3.11
CA ASP A 25 -9.82 12.31 3.55
C ASP A 25 -9.97 12.39 5.08
N LEU A 26 -9.35 11.46 5.81
CA LEU A 26 -9.30 11.46 7.28
C LEU A 26 -8.40 12.56 7.83
N MET A 27 -7.28 12.84 7.16
CA MET A 27 -6.36 13.92 7.49
C MET A 27 -6.92 15.31 7.15
N GLU A 28 -7.71 15.43 6.10
CA GLU A 28 -8.22 16.75 5.69
C GLU A 28 -9.34 17.26 6.60
N ARG A 29 -10.17 16.35 7.13
CA ARG A 29 -11.36 16.68 7.92
C ARG A 29 -11.08 17.50 9.18
N PRO A 30 -10.15 17.11 10.07
CA PRO A 30 -9.83 17.90 11.27
C PRO A 30 -9.34 19.31 10.91
N CYS A 31 -8.51 19.42 9.86
CA CYS A 31 -7.99 20.70 9.38
C CYS A 31 -9.11 21.64 8.88
N GLN A 32 -10.05 21.12 8.08
CA GLN A 32 -11.22 21.87 7.63
C GLN A 32 -12.08 22.30 8.82
N ALA A 33 -12.31 21.37 9.77
CA ALA A 33 -13.13 21.60 10.94
C ALA A 33 -12.54 22.64 11.92
N MET A 34 -11.21 22.82 11.90
CA MET A 34 -10.49 23.91 12.59
C MET A 34 -10.57 25.22 11.81
N ALA A 35 -10.43 25.18 10.48
CA ALA A 35 -10.51 26.37 9.63
C ALA A 35 -11.92 27.02 9.64
N GLU A 36 -12.97 26.23 9.78
CA GLU A 36 -14.36 26.70 9.91
C GLU A 36 -14.68 27.28 11.30
N ALA A 37 -13.83 27.01 12.31
CA ALA A 37 -14.01 27.58 13.64
C ALA A 37 -13.61 29.07 13.64
N GLU A 38 -14.60 29.95 13.56
CA GLU A 38 -14.37 31.40 13.61
C GLU A 38 -13.82 31.82 15.00
N GLY A 39 -12.52 32.04 15.08
CA GLY A 39 -11.80 32.29 16.35
C GLY A 39 -12.24 33.55 17.09
N SER A 40 -12.96 34.47 16.44
CA SER A 40 -13.54 35.67 17.05
C SER A 40 -14.82 35.39 17.84
N ALA A 41 -15.50 34.27 17.60
CA ALA A 41 -16.77 33.89 18.23
C ALA A 41 -16.61 32.83 19.34
N MET A 42 -15.44 32.16 19.43
CA MET A 42 -15.17 31.16 20.46
C MET A 42 -14.53 31.78 21.71
N GLY A 43 -15.12 31.53 22.88
CA GLY A 43 -14.44 31.77 24.16
C GLY A 43 -13.28 30.80 24.38
N VAL A 44 -12.28 31.21 25.17
CA VAL A 44 -11.03 30.46 25.41
C VAL A 44 -11.27 29.00 25.83
N ALA A 45 -12.25 28.73 26.69
CA ALA A 45 -12.56 27.36 27.13
C ALA A 45 -13.07 26.47 25.98
N ARG A 46 -13.82 27.03 25.04
CA ARG A 46 -14.32 26.31 23.86
C ARG A 46 -13.20 26.05 22.85
N LEU A 47 -12.26 26.98 22.73
CA LEU A 47 -11.08 26.82 21.90
C LEU A 47 -10.18 25.69 22.40
N VAL A 48 -9.95 25.62 23.72
CA VAL A 48 -9.17 24.53 24.35
C VAL A 48 -9.81 23.17 24.03
N GLY A 49 -11.12 23.01 24.27
CA GLY A 49 -11.80 21.75 23.93
C GLY A 49 -11.72 21.41 22.44
N ARG A 50 -11.85 22.41 21.55
CA ARG A 50 -11.73 22.20 20.10
C ARG A 50 -10.31 21.79 19.68
N MET A 51 -9.29 22.31 20.36
CA MET A 51 -7.89 21.92 20.14
C MET A 51 -7.60 20.52 20.64
N ASP A 52 -8.16 20.13 21.79
CA ASP A 52 -8.04 18.77 22.33
C ASP A 52 -8.71 17.77 21.37
N ASP A 53 -9.95 18.02 20.94
CA ASP A 53 -10.68 17.19 19.96
C ASP A 53 -9.90 17.07 18.64
N PHE A 54 -9.33 18.17 18.15
CA PHE A 54 -8.50 18.17 16.95
C PHE A 54 -7.24 17.33 17.13
N GLY A 55 -6.57 17.46 18.28
CA GLY A 55 -5.38 16.69 18.62
C GLY A 55 -5.65 15.19 18.63
N ASP A 56 -6.75 14.77 19.27
CA ASP A 56 -7.15 13.37 19.36
C ASP A 56 -7.49 12.78 17.98
N GLU A 57 -8.26 13.50 17.15
CA GLU A 57 -8.58 13.06 15.79
C GLU A 57 -7.34 13.01 14.89
N TRP A 58 -6.41 13.96 15.07
CA TRP A 58 -5.16 14.02 14.32
C TRP A 58 -4.20 12.89 14.69
N GLU A 59 -4.04 12.61 15.98
CA GLU A 59 -3.24 11.48 16.46
C GLU A 59 -3.79 10.15 15.96
N TYR A 60 -5.11 9.95 16.05
CA TYR A 60 -5.77 8.76 15.52
C TYR A 60 -5.48 8.59 14.03
N GLY A 61 -5.67 9.63 13.23
CA GLY A 61 -5.47 9.51 11.80
C GLY A 61 -3.99 9.33 11.40
N ILE A 62 -3.02 9.84 12.18
CA ILE A 62 -1.59 9.52 12.01
C ILE A 62 -1.33 8.04 12.32
N SER A 63 -1.96 7.48 13.36
CA SER A 63 -1.86 6.04 13.64
C SER A 63 -2.37 5.22 12.46
N GLN A 64 -3.52 5.59 11.91
CA GLN A 64 -4.06 4.96 10.70
C GLN A 64 -3.08 5.07 9.53
N LEU A 65 -2.52 6.26 9.24
CA LEU A 65 -1.49 6.46 8.21
C LEU A 65 -0.34 5.46 8.32
N ARG A 66 0.14 5.22 9.55
CA ARG A 66 1.22 4.29 9.81
C ARG A 66 0.82 2.85 9.47
N GLU A 67 -0.32 2.38 9.98
CA GLU A 67 -0.82 1.02 9.70
C GLU A 67 -1.00 0.80 8.19
N PHE A 68 -1.47 1.81 7.48
CA PHE A 68 -1.64 1.72 6.03
C PHE A 68 -0.32 1.73 5.27
N ALA A 69 0.65 2.53 5.69
CA ALA A 69 1.99 2.51 5.10
C ALA A 69 2.66 1.14 5.29
N GLU A 70 2.47 0.51 6.45
CA GLU A 70 2.95 -0.84 6.73
C GLU A 70 2.26 -1.89 5.83
N GLN A 71 0.93 -1.82 5.67
CA GLN A 71 0.18 -2.70 4.76
C GLN A 71 0.57 -2.50 3.29
N ALA A 72 0.76 -1.26 2.85
CA ALA A 72 1.17 -0.94 1.49
C ALA A 72 2.58 -1.47 1.20
N ALA A 73 3.50 -1.36 2.16
CA ALA A 73 4.84 -1.94 2.04
C ALA A 73 4.78 -3.47 1.93
N ALA A 74 4.01 -4.14 2.80
CA ALA A 74 3.83 -5.59 2.74
C ALA A 74 3.26 -6.05 1.38
N ALA A 75 2.30 -5.29 0.82
CA ALA A 75 1.75 -5.60 -0.48
C ALA A 75 2.75 -5.45 -1.63
N LEU A 76 3.61 -4.44 -1.55
CA LEU A 76 4.69 -4.27 -2.52
C LEU A 76 5.74 -5.38 -2.39
N ASP A 77 6.06 -5.80 -1.17
CA ASP A 77 6.98 -6.93 -0.93
C ASP A 77 6.43 -8.24 -1.53
N GLU A 78 5.14 -8.51 -1.37
CA GLU A 78 4.50 -9.68 -1.99
C GLU A 78 4.56 -9.64 -3.53
N VAL A 79 4.34 -8.47 -4.12
CA VAL A 79 4.50 -8.28 -5.57
C VAL A 79 5.95 -8.55 -5.99
N ILE A 80 6.94 -8.01 -5.28
CA ILE A 80 8.37 -8.24 -5.57
C ILE A 80 8.70 -9.74 -5.50
N HIS A 81 8.26 -10.43 -4.44
CA HIS A 81 8.48 -11.87 -4.30
C HIS A 81 7.86 -12.71 -5.41
N ALA A 82 6.67 -12.32 -5.88
CA ALA A 82 6.03 -12.98 -7.01
C ALA A 82 6.83 -12.81 -8.30
N PHE A 83 7.37 -11.60 -8.56
CA PHE A 83 8.22 -11.34 -9.72
C PHE A 83 9.57 -12.09 -9.64
N ASP A 84 10.24 -12.09 -8.49
CA ASP A 84 11.50 -12.82 -8.29
C ASP A 84 11.31 -14.33 -8.56
N SER A 85 10.21 -14.91 -8.07
CA SER A 85 9.89 -16.33 -8.29
C SER A 85 9.70 -16.64 -9.78
N ILE A 86 9.10 -15.73 -10.54
CA ILE A 86 8.90 -15.88 -11.99
C ILE A 86 10.23 -15.80 -12.73
N ASP A 87 11.10 -14.86 -12.35
CA ASP A 87 12.42 -14.73 -12.95
C ASP A 87 13.27 -15.99 -12.70
N GLU A 88 13.18 -16.59 -11.50
CA GLU A 88 13.81 -17.87 -11.18
C GLU A 88 13.23 -19.04 -12.02
N GLU A 89 11.91 -19.16 -12.13
CA GLU A 89 11.25 -20.19 -12.96
C GLU A 89 11.61 -20.06 -14.45
N LEU A 90 11.67 -18.83 -14.95
CA LEU A 90 12.06 -18.53 -16.32
C LEU A 90 13.52 -18.87 -16.57
N ALA A 91 14.43 -18.47 -15.69
CA ALA A 91 15.85 -18.81 -15.77
C ALA A 91 16.06 -20.32 -15.78
N GLY A 92 15.41 -21.05 -14.86
CA GLY A 92 15.50 -22.52 -14.80
C GLY A 92 14.94 -23.21 -16.04
N SER A 93 13.89 -22.66 -16.66
CA SER A 93 13.32 -23.19 -17.91
C SER A 93 14.25 -22.97 -19.11
N LEU A 94 14.92 -21.81 -19.18
CA LEU A 94 15.90 -21.50 -20.23
C LEU A 94 17.17 -22.36 -20.12
N GLU A 95 17.65 -22.63 -18.90
CA GLU A 95 18.79 -23.53 -18.66
C GLU A 95 18.49 -24.98 -19.06
N GLN A 96 17.27 -25.46 -18.79
CA GLN A 96 16.80 -26.79 -19.20
C GLN A 96 16.60 -26.90 -20.72
N GLY A 97 16.10 -25.85 -21.37
CA GLY A 97 15.95 -25.79 -22.83
C GLY A 97 17.27 -25.68 -23.59
N GLY A 98 18.26 -24.96 -23.05
CA GLY A 98 19.58 -24.77 -23.67
C GLY A 98 20.51 -25.98 -23.55
N SER A 99 20.24 -26.89 -22.61
CA SER A 99 21.07 -28.09 -22.39
C SER A 99 20.66 -29.31 -23.24
N GLY A 100 19.64 -29.18 -24.10
CA GLY A 100 19.05 -30.28 -24.88
C GLY A 100 19.37 -30.35 -26.38
N ASP A 101 19.97 -29.33 -26.99
CA ASP A 101 20.11 -29.24 -28.47
C ASP A 101 21.56 -29.44 -28.99
N GLY A 102 22.52 -29.79 -28.13
CA GLY A 102 23.94 -29.93 -28.49
C GLY A 102 24.41 -31.34 -28.91
N GLY A 103 23.51 -32.27 -29.23
CA GLY A 103 23.81 -33.71 -29.29
C GLY A 103 23.82 -34.34 -30.69
N VAL A 104 24.95 -34.20 -31.40
CA VAL A 104 25.53 -35.17 -32.36
C VAL A 104 24.74 -35.46 -33.65
N ILE A 105 25.10 -34.78 -34.74
CA ILE A 105 25.02 -35.34 -36.09
C ILE A 105 26.44 -35.78 -36.46
N GLU A 106 26.77 -37.05 -36.22
CA GLU A 106 28.04 -37.63 -36.65
C GLU A 106 27.78 -38.60 -37.82
N ALA A 107 28.44 -38.28 -38.94
CA ALA A 107 28.80 -39.07 -40.13
C ALA A 107 27.70 -39.80 -40.93
#